data_AF-A0A0U3NT66-F1
#
_entry.id   AF-A0A0U3NT66-F1
#
_cell.length_a   1.000
_cell.length_b   1.000
_cell.length_c   1.000
_cell.angle_alpha   90.00
_cell.angle_beta   90.00
_cell.angle_gamma   90.00
#
_symmetry.space_group_name_H-M   'P 1'
#
loop_
_entity.id
_entity.type
_entity.pdbx_description
1 polymer ?
#
loop_
_entity_poly.entity_id
_entity_poly.type
_entity_poly.pdbx_seq_one_letter_code
_entity_poly.pdbx_strand_id
1 'polypeptide(L)'
;MTSTSTTQMRVFPPLDGLGQMLPRLARRWPNKVALVTDERQLTFAQLDSESSSVAVGLTRRGISAGDRVAVFAQNCWEWIVSYHAVLKIGAVVYPLNVMLTGDEVSFALKNSGAKALITSADRLEAVREALRGVDTLTLVVSFDSSDEHALPFSTLLSEDGSEFQPYSVDPSALACIAYTSGTTGRPKGAMQSHLSLVLNCAYTATMHGRNADDIVVSALPAAHVYGNVVINGTFMVGGRVVLMKRFDAPRALKHIQEHRATMFDRVPAMYAMLLAERSNHSGSAFSTSRRIEEIESVAGK
;
A
#
# COMPACT_ATOMS: atom_id res chain seq x y z
N MET A 1 -17.70 35.50 20.98
CA MET A 1 -17.97 35.05 19.60
C MET A 1 -16.94 33.97 19.25
N THR A 2 -17.28 32.73 19.56
CA THR A 2 -16.46 31.55 19.27
C THR A 2 -16.63 31.21 17.80
N SER A 3 -15.58 31.46 17.01
CA SER A 3 -15.47 31.06 15.61
C SER A 3 -15.45 29.53 15.53
N THR A 4 -16.60 28.94 15.21
CA THR A 4 -16.66 27.57 14.70
C THR A 4 -16.02 27.56 13.32
N SER A 5 -14.77 27.13 13.27
CA SER A 5 -14.09 26.80 12.01
C SER A 5 -14.79 25.57 11.43
N THR A 6 -15.77 25.80 10.57
CA THR A 6 -16.32 24.76 9.71
C THR A 6 -15.21 24.32 8.78
N THR A 7 -14.59 23.18 9.05
CA THR A 7 -13.69 22.49 8.13
C THR A 7 -14.50 22.12 6.89
N GLN A 8 -14.65 23.07 5.96
CA GLN A 8 -15.09 22.76 4.61
C GLN A 8 -14.09 21.75 4.06
N MET A 9 -14.56 20.52 3.89
CA MET A 9 -13.91 19.49 3.11
C MET A 9 -13.70 20.07 1.71
N ARG A 10 -12.55 20.73 1.49
CA ARG A 10 -12.19 21.29 0.20
C ARG A 10 -12.04 20.10 -0.72
N VAL A 11 -13.03 19.94 -1.60
CA VAL A 11 -13.04 18.94 -2.66
C VAL A 11 -11.74 19.14 -3.45
N PHE A 12 -10.80 18.21 -3.27
CA PHE A 12 -9.62 18.14 -4.10
C PHE A 12 -10.10 18.06 -5.56
N PRO A 13 -9.48 18.79 -6.51
CA PRO A 13 -9.81 18.60 -7.91
C PRO A 13 -9.69 17.10 -8.23
N PRO A 14 -10.61 16.51 -9.01
CA PRO A 14 -10.65 15.08 -9.22
C PRO A 14 -9.29 14.55 -9.71
N LEU A 15 -8.92 13.37 -9.23
CA LEU A 15 -7.77 12.62 -9.73
C LEU A 15 -8.26 11.75 -10.89
N ASP A 16 -7.63 11.85 -12.06
CA ASP A 16 -7.92 10.93 -13.17
C ASP A 16 -7.44 9.51 -12.83
N GLY A 17 -6.41 9.41 -11.98
CA GLY A 17 -5.91 8.17 -11.41
C GLY A 17 -4.93 8.43 -10.27
N LEU A 18 -4.64 7.37 -9.50
CA LEU A 18 -3.73 7.46 -8.34
C LEU A 18 -2.28 7.83 -8.70
N GLY A 19 -1.85 7.71 -9.97
CA GLY A 19 -0.54 8.18 -10.43
C GLY A 19 -0.32 9.69 -10.24
N GLN A 20 -1.40 10.48 -10.22
CA GLN A 20 -1.35 11.93 -9.98
C GLN A 20 -1.38 12.29 -8.48
N MET A 21 -1.59 11.33 -7.58
CA MET A 21 -1.82 11.59 -6.16
C MET A 21 -0.55 12.10 -5.46
N LEU A 22 0.56 11.37 -5.55
CA LEU A 22 1.80 11.73 -4.85
C LEU A 22 2.37 13.09 -5.30
N PRO A 23 2.41 13.45 -6.61
CA PRO A 23 2.93 14.77 -7.00
C PRO A 23 2.11 15.93 -6.44
N ARG A 24 0.79 15.76 -6.34
CA ARG A 24 -0.10 16.76 -5.74
C ARG A 24 0.16 16.89 -4.24
N LEU A 25 0.33 15.77 -3.53
CA LEU A 25 0.61 15.74 -2.09
C LEU A 25 2.02 16.26 -1.77
N ALA A 26 3.01 15.94 -2.59
CA ALA A 26 4.38 16.45 -2.46
C ALA A 26 4.43 17.97 -2.60
N ARG A 27 3.66 18.57 -3.53
CA ARG A 27 3.52 20.03 -3.62
C ARG A 27 2.80 20.65 -2.42
N ARG A 28 1.80 19.94 -1.86
CA ARG A 28 0.98 20.45 -0.78
C ARG A 28 1.63 20.33 0.60
N TRP A 29 2.30 19.21 0.87
CA TRP A 29 2.88 18.83 2.16
C TRP A 29 4.24 18.14 1.99
N PRO A 30 5.25 18.81 1.40
CA PRO A 30 6.51 18.18 1.01
C PRO A 30 7.25 17.51 2.18
N ASN A 31 7.22 18.16 3.35
CA ASN A 31 7.98 17.74 4.52
C ASN A 31 7.18 16.85 5.49
N LYS A 32 5.91 16.58 5.18
CA LYS A 32 5.08 15.76 6.05
C LYS A 32 5.40 14.28 5.81
N VAL A 33 5.64 13.54 6.90
CA VAL A 33 5.86 12.09 6.85
C VAL A 33 4.61 11.40 6.32
N ALA A 34 4.76 10.70 5.20
CA ALA A 34 3.70 9.95 4.55
C ALA A 34 3.74 8.48 4.99
N LEU A 35 4.91 7.85 4.91
CA LEU A 35 5.09 6.42 5.15
C LEU A 35 6.17 6.20 6.21
N VAL A 36 5.89 5.31 7.16
CA VAL A 36 6.85 4.76 8.12
C VAL A 36 6.81 3.24 7.95
N THR A 37 7.96 2.64 7.69
CA THR A 37 8.18 1.18 7.76
C THR A 37 9.22 0.88 8.84
N ASP A 38 9.60 -0.38 8.99
CA ASP A 38 10.66 -0.78 9.91
C ASP A 38 12.03 -0.24 9.49
N GLU A 39 12.23 -0.03 8.19
CA GLU A 39 13.49 0.36 7.58
C GLU A 39 13.60 1.88 7.36
N ARG A 40 12.51 2.55 6.96
CA ARG A 40 12.54 3.94 6.49
C ARG A 40 11.34 4.76 6.91
N GLN A 41 11.55 6.07 6.99
CA GLN A 41 10.49 7.07 6.99
C GLN A 41 10.61 7.92 5.73
N LEU A 42 9.51 8.07 5.01
CA LEU A 42 9.43 8.85 3.78
C LEU A 42 8.43 9.97 3.94
N THR A 43 8.84 11.20 3.63
CA THR A 43 7.92 12.32 3.42
C THR A 43 7.16 12.16 2.11
N PHE A 44 6.08 12.93 1.91
CA PHE A 44 5.39 12.95 0.62
C PHE A 44 6.33 13.34 -0.53
N ALA A 45 7.26 14.28 -0.33
CA ALA A 45 8.24 14.64 -1.37
C ALA A 45 9.21 13.50 -1.68
N GLN A 46 9.70 12.78 -0.67
CA GLN A 46 10.60 11.64 -0.88
C GLN A 46 9.89 10.48 -1.57
N LEU A 47 8.67 10.15 -1.11
CA LEU A 47 7.87 9.08 -1.72
C LEU A 47 7.50 9.41 -3.18
N ASP A 48 7.18 10.66 -3.47
CA ASP A 48 6.94 11.12 -4.83
C ASP A 48 8.20 11.04 -5.71
N SER A 49 9.33 11.54 -5.21
CA SER A 49 10.61 11.50 -5.92
C SER A 49 11.05 10.06 -6.24
N GLU A 50 11.03 9.16 -5.26
CA GLU A 50 11.46 7.78 -5.45
C GLU A 50 10.54 7.02 -6.42
N SER A 51 9.23 7.23 -6.32
CA SER A 51 8.29 6.64 -7.29
C SER A 51 8.43 7.23 -8.69
N SER A 52 8.84 8.49 -8.83
CA SER A 52 9.16 9.10 -10.12
C SER A 52 10.44 8.52 -10.72
N SER A 53 11.50 8.33 -9.94
CA SER A 53 12.74 7.68 -10.40
C SER A 53 12.45 6.26 -10.90
N VAL A 54 11.71 5.47 -10.12
CA VAL A 54 11.32 4.12 -10.53
C VAL A 54 10.45 4.15 -11.80
N ALA A 55 9.54 5.12 -11.94
CA ALA A 55 8.73 5.30 -13.15
C ALA A 55 9.59 5.58 -14.41
N VAL A 56 10.62 6.42 -14.29
CA VAL A 56 11.61 6.64 -15.37
C VAL A 56 12.34 5.35 -15.69
N GLY A 57 12.82 4.64 -14.68
CA GLY A 57 13.55 3.39 -14.85
C GLY A 57 12.74 2.31 -15.56
N LEU A 58 11.46 2.17 -15.23
CA LEU A 58 10.53 1.26 -15.91
C LEU A 58 10.30 1.67 -17.36
N THR A 59 10.04 2.96 -17.61
CA THR A 59 9.84 3.49 -18.97
C THR A 59 11.07 3.26 -19.86
N ARG A 60 12.27 3.52 -19.35
CA ARG A 60 13.55 3.29 -20.08
C ARG A 60 13.78 1.83 -20.43
N ARG A 61 13.13 0.90 -19.72
CA ARG A 61 13.19 -0.55 -19.95
C ARG A 61 11.99 -1.06 -20.74
N GLY A 62 11.26 -0.14 -21.39
CA GLY A 62 10.22 -0.47 -22.35
C GLY A 62 8.86 -0.80 -21.73
N ILE A 63 8.62 -0.45 -20.46
CA ILE A 63 7.29 -0.54 -19.87
C ILE A 63 6.51 0.73 -20.21
N SER A 64 5.32 0.56 -20.78
CA SER A 64 4.48 1.65 -21.27
C SER A 64 3.09 1.62 -20.61
N ALA A 65 2.29 2.67 -20.83
CA ALA A 65 0.91 2.69 -20.40
C ALA A 65 0.13 1.46 -20.93
N GLY A 66 -0.70 0.85 -20.07
CA GLY A 66 -1.45 -0.38 -20.38
C GLY A 66 -0.66 -1.71 -20.24
N ASP A 67 0.68 -1.66 -20.12
CA ASP A 67 1.45 -2.87 -19.77
C ASP A 67 1.13 -3.31 -18.34
N ARG A 68 1.15 -4.62 -18.07
CA ARG A 68 0.91 -5.16 -16.73
C ARG A 68 2.23 -5.33 -15.99
N VAL A 69 2.31 -4.74 -14.79
CA VAL A 69 3.47 -4.86 -13.91
C VAL A 69 3.04 -5.51 -12.62
N ALA A 70 3.55 -6.71 -12.37
CA ALA A 70 3.29 -7.45 -11.16
C ALA A 70 4.20 -6.98 -10.02
N VAL A 71 3.67 -6.89 -8.80
CA VAL A 71 4.42 -6.56 -7.59
C VAL A 71 4.22 -7.67 -6.57
N PHE A 72 5.29 -8.38 -6.22
CA PHE A 72 5.26 -9.59 -5.40
C PHE A 72 6.21 -9.51 -4.22
N ALA A 73 5.73 -9.01 -3.09
CA ALA A 73 6.48 -8.95 -1.85
C ALA A 73 5.55 -8.78 -0.64
N GLN A 74 6.11 -8.88 0.56
CA GLN A 74 5.45 -8.39 1.77
C GLN A 74 5.37 -6.86 1.77
N ASN A 75 4.68 -6.29 2.76
CA ASN A 75 4.67 -4.85 2.98
C ASN A 75 6.09 -4.34 3.24
N CYS A 76 6.54 -3.39 2.42
CA CYS A 76 7.78 -2.64 2.59
C CYS A 76 7.68 -1.31 1.81
N TRP A 77 8.67 -0.43 1.94
CA TRP A 77 8.62 0.87 1.27
C TRP A 77 8.80 0.73 -0.24
N GLU A 78 9.62 -0.22 -0.72
CA GLU A 78 9.84 -0.50 -2.13
C GLU A 78 8.54 -0.95 -2.81
N TRP A 79 7.70 -1.71 -2.10
CA TRP A 79 6.38 -2.12 -2.59
C TRP A 79 5.51 -0.90 -2.87
N ILE A 80 5.46 0.06 -1.94
CA ILE A 80 4.65 1.29 -2.06
C ILE A 80 5.19 2.17 -3.18
N VAL A 81 6.50 2.36 -3.25
CA VAL A 81 7.18 3.09 -4.34
C VAL A 81 6.86 2.45 -5.69
N SER A 82 6.97 1.13 -5.81
CA SER A 82 6.68 0.37 -7.03
C SER A 82 5.23 0.53 -7.47
N TYR A 83 4.28 0.39 -6.54
CA TYR A 83 2.86 0.56 -6.80
C TYR A 83 2.55 1.93 -7.43
N HIS A 84 3.09 3.00 -6.82
CA HIS A 84 2.89 4.35 -7.35
C HIS A 84 3.65 4.62 -8.64
N ALA A 85 4.86 4.07 -8.81
CA ALA A 85 5.64 4.19 -10.04
C ALA A 85 4.92 3.58 -11.26
N VAL A 86 4.33 2.40 -11.09
CA VAL A 86 3.55 1.71 -12.13
C VAL A 86 2.33 2.55 -12.53
N LEU A 87 1.60 3.06 -11.55
CA LEU A 87 0.43 3.92 -11.81
C LEU A 87 0.81 5.26 -12.44
N LYS A 88 1.98 5.80 -12.10
CA LYS A 88 2.53 7.04 -12.66
C LYS A 88 2.80 6.94 -14.16
N ILE A 89 3.24 5.78 -14.66
CA ILE A 89 3.46 5.57 -16.09
C ILE A 89 2.19 5.16 -16.85
N GLY A 90 1.03 5.06 -16.17
CA GLY A 90 -0.23 4.60 -16.75
C GLY A 90 -0.26 3.08 -17.01
N ALA A 91 0.68 2.33 -16.42
CA ALA A 91 0.69 0.87 -16.49
C ALA A 91 -0.31 0.28 -15.48
N VAL A 92 -0.70 -0.95 -15.72
CA VAL A 92 -1.64 -1.70 -14.89
C VAL A 92 -0.86 -2.41 -13.79
N VAL A 93 -1.11 -2.05 -12.54
CA VAL A 93 -0.49 -2.74 -11.40
C VAL A 93 -1.19 -4.06 -11.12
N TYR A 94 -0.42 -5.12 -10.95
CA TYR A 94 -0.91 -6.39 -10.45
C TYR A 94 -0.27 -6.73 -9.10
N PRO A 95 -0.95 -6.43 -8.00
CA PRO A 95 -0.53 -6.86 -6.68
C PRO A 95 -0.66 -8.39 -6.51
N LEU A 96 0.45 -9.10 -6.44
CA LEU A 96 0.47 -10.54 -6.19
C LEU A 96 0.34 -10.81 -4.69
N ASN A 97 -0.52 -11.77 -4.33
CA ASN A 97 -0.59 -12.24 -2.95
C ASN A 97 0.73 -12.94 -2.60
N VAL A 98 1.39 -12.45 -1.56
CA VAL A 98 2.68 -12.95 -1.08
C VAL A 98 2.68 -14.43 -0.64
N MET A 99 1.50 -15.01 -0.43
CA MET A 99 1.31 -16.42 -0.06
C MET A 99 1.30 -17.38 -1.26
N LEU A 100 1.32 -16.87 -2.50
CA LEU A 100 1.30 -17.72 -3.68
C LEU A 100 2.60 -18.52 -3.83
N THR A 101 2.45 -19.77 -4.25
CA THR A 101 3.54 -20.70 -4.60
C THR A 101 4.04 -20.48 -6.03
N GLY A 102 5.16 -21.11 -6.42
CA GLY A 102 5.75 -20.94 -7.76
C GLY A 102 4.78 -21.21 -8.92
N ASP A 103 4.03 -22.31 -8.86
CA ASP A 103 3.04 -22.65 -9.89
C ASP A 103 1.89 -21.63 -9.95
N GLU A 104 1.41 -21.16 -8.80
CA GLU A 104 0.35 -20.16 -8.73
C GLU A 104 0.82 -18.79 -9.24
N VAL A 105 2.06 -18.41 -8.94
CA VAL A 105 2.71 -17.21 -9.49
C VAL A 105 2.86 -17.33 -11.00
N SER A 106 3.30 -18.48 -11.52
CA SER A 106 3.42 -18.72 -12.97
C SER A 106 2.06 -18.58 -13.65
N PHE A 107 1.02 -19.23 -13.12
CA PHE A 107 -0.34 -19.10 -13.65
C PHE A 107 -0.81 -17.63 -13.65
N ALA A 108 -0.62 -16.93 -12.53
CA ALA A 108 -1.01 -15.55 -12.36
C ALA A 108 -0.31 -14.60 -13.35
N LEU A 109 1.00 -14.76 -13.55
CA LEU A 109 1.77 -13.94 -14.49
C LEU A 109 1.36 -14.19 -15.94
N LYS A 110 1.15 -15.46 -16.34
CA LYS A 110 0.65 -15.80 -17.68
C LYS A 110 -0.76 -15.26 -17.91
N ASN A 111 -1.66 -15.46 -16.94
CA ASN A 111 -3.05 -15.08 -17.08
C ASN A 111 -3.25 -13.56 -17.14
N SER A 112 -2.45 -12.80 -16.39
CA SER A 112 -2.46 -11.32 -16.46
C SER A 112 -1.69 -10.77 -17.67
N GLY A 113 -0.86 -11.60 -18.32
CA GLY A 113 0.06 -11.16 -19.36
C GLY A 113 1.04 -10.12 -18.84
N ALA A 114 1.56 -10.32 -17.62
CA ALA A 114 2.52 -9.43 -17.00
C ALA A 114 3.78 -9.30 -17.86
N LYS A 115 4.20 -8.05 -18.10
CA LYS A 115 5.40 -7.71 -18.86
C LYS A 115 6.60 -7.46 -17.95
N ALA A 116 6.34 -6.98 -16.73
CA ALA A 116 7.36 -6.83 -15.71
C ALA A 116 6.91 -7.40 -14.36
N LEU A 117 7.89 -7.81 -13.56
CA LEU A 117 7.71 -8.26 -12.18
C LEU A 117 8.71 -7.54 -11.29
N ILE A 118 8.19 -6.93 -10.23
CA ILE A 118 8.99 -6.32 -9.17
C ILE A 118 8.77 -7.14 -7.89
N THR A 119 9.83 -7.62 -7.26
CA THR A 119 9.73 -8.60 -6.18
C THR A 119 10.81 -8.41 -5.11
N SER A 120 10.62 -9.01 -3.94
CA SER A 120 11.65 -9.08 -2.89
C SER A 120 12.54 -10.31 -3.05
N ALA A 121 13.76 -10.27 -2.52
CA ALA A 121 14.72 -11.37 -2.68
C ALA A 121 14.22 -12.70 -2.10
N ASP A 122 13.47 -12.67 -0.99
CA ASP A 122 12.84 -13.85 -0.37
C ASP A 122 11.73 -14.49 -1.22
N ARG A 123 11.38 -13.89 -2.35
CA ARG A 123 10.41 -14.42 -3.31
C ARG A 123 11.03 -14.88 -4.62
N LEU A 124 12.31 -14.58 -4.87
CA LEU A 124 12.97 -14.91 -6.13
C LEU A 124 12.97 -16.40 -6.44
N GLU A 125 13.01 -17.28 -5.44
CA GLU A 125 12.95 -18.73 -5.68
C GLU A 125 11.63 -19.14 -6.35
N ALA A 126 10.49 -18.71 -5.79
CA ALA A 126 9.18 -18.94 -6.39
C ALA A 126 9.05 -18.30 -7.79
N VAL A 127 9.73 -17.18 -8.00
CA VAL A 127 9.79 -16.51 -9.31
C VAL A 127 10.60 -17.32 -10.31
N ARG A 128 11.78 -17.85 -9.93
CA ARG A 128 12.65 -18.67 -10.82
C ARG A 128 11.93 -19.91 -11.32
N GLU A 129 11.16 -20.58 -10.47
CA GLU A 129 10.28 -21.67 -10.88
C GLU A 129 9.23 -21.19 -11.90
N ALA A 130 8.60 -20.05 -11.63
CA ALA A 130 7.58 -19.47 -12.49
C ALA A 130 8.10 -19.00 -13.86
N LEU A 131 9.34 -18.47 -13.93
CA LEU A 131 9.96 -17.89 -15.13
C LEU A 131 10.12 -18.91 -16.27
N ARG A 132 10.21 -20.21 -15.96
CA ARG A 132 10.43 -21.27 -16.97
C ARG A 132 9.30 -21.42 -17.99
N GLY A 133 8.19 -20.69 -17.86
CA GLY A 133 7.12 -20.72 -18.85
C GLY A 133 6.31 -19.43 -19.02
N VAL A 134 6.86 -18.26 -18.65
CA VAL A 134 6.17 -16.96 -18.78
C VAL A 134 6.88 -16.12 -19.84
N ASP A 135 6.52 -16.31 -21.12
CA ASP A 135 7.17 -15.64 -22.25
C ASP A 135 6.88 -14.13 -22.31
N THR A 136 5.83 -13.66 -21.63
CA THR A 136 5.45 -12.23 -21.63
C THR A 136 6.37 -11.37 -20.78
N LEU A 137 7.12 -11.97 -19.85
CA LEU A 137 7.90 -11.23 -18.87
C LEU A 137 9.26 -10.83 -19.45
N THR A 138 9.44 -9.52 -19.68
CA THR A 138 10.66 -8.95 -20.28
C THR A 138 11.56 -8.28 -19.24
N LEU A 139 11.06 -8.06 -18.02
CA LEU A 139 11.79 -7.37 -16.95
C LEU A 139 11.45 -7.98 -15.59
N VAL A 140 12.49 -8.39 -14.85
CA VAL A 140 12.38 -8.77 -13.43
C VAL A 140 13.25 -7.83 -12.61
N VAL A 141 12.70 -7.33 -11.51
CA VAL A 141 13.39 -6.40 -10.61
C VAL A 141 13.31 -6.95 -9.19
N SER A 142 14.45 -7.01 -8.49
CA SER A 142 14.53 -7.44 -7.08
C SER A 142 14.82 -6.25 -6.17
N PHE A 143 14.11 -6.12 -5.05
CA PHE A 143 14.35 -5.10 -4.02
C PHE A 143 15.77 -5.15 -3.45
N ASP A 144 16.23 -6.36 -3.12
CA ASP A 144 17.55 -6.61 -2.56
C ASP A 144 18.48 -7.28 -3.60
N SER A 145 19.79 -7.01 -3.46
CA SER A 145 20.86 -7.04 -4.48
C SER A 145 20.89 -8.18 -5.49
N SER A 146 21.54 -7.86 -6.63
CA SER A 146 21.85 -8.66 -7.83
C SER A 146 21.52 -10.16 -7.77
N ASP A 147 20.45 -10.52 -8.45
CA ASP A 147 20.20 -11.85 -8.95
C ASP A 147 20.63 -11.88 -10.43
N GLU A 148 21.17 -13.00 -10.93
CA GLU A 148 21.55 -13.13 -12.34
C GLU A 148 20.38 -12.84 -13.30
N HIS A 149 19.16 -13.12 -12.87
CA HIS A 149 17.94 -12.98 -13.68
C HIS A 149 17.06 -11.80 -13.25
N ALA A 150 17.50 -10.97 -12.28
CA ALA A 150 16.75 -9.80 -11.86
C ALA A 150 17.62 -8.56 -11.71
N LEU A 151 17.12 -7.45 -12.26
CA LEU A 151 17.73 -6.15 -12.10
C LEU A 151 17.60 -5.68 -10.63
N PRO A 152 18.65 -5.09 -10.03
CA PRO A 152 18.51 -4.46 -8.72
C PRO A 152 17.52 -3.28 -8.76
N PHE A 153 16.64 -3.17 -7.76
CA PHE A 153 15.69 -2.07 -7.63
C PHE A 153 16.40 -0.71 -7.51
N SER A 154 17.59 -0.69 -6.91
CA SER A 154 18.46 0.49 -6.85
C SER A 154 18.82 1.05 -8.22
N THR A 155 18.86 0.22 -9.28
CA THR A 155 19.08 0.70 -10.63
C THR A 155 17.92 1.57 -11.11
N LEU A 156 16.67 1.19 -10.82
CA LEU A 156 15.50 2.04 -11.13
C LEU A 156 15.47 3.29 -10.26
N LEU A 157 15.86 3.15 -8.99
CA LEU A 157 15.86 4.25 -8.02
C LEU A 157 16.93 5.32 -8.35
N SER A 158 18.01 4.93 -9.01
CA SER A 158 19.12 5.83 -9.40
C SER A 158 18.79 6.76 -10.58
N GLU A 159 17.65 6.55 -11.24
CA GLU A 159 17.20 7.37 -12.36
C GLU A 159 16.76 8.76 -11.87
N ASP A 160 16.97 9.80 -12.68
CA ASP A 160 16.47 11.13 -12.35
C ASP A 160 14.98 11.25 -12.68
N GLY A 161 14.15 11.26 -11.65
CA GLY A 161 12.70 11.43 -11.72
C GLY A 161 12.19 12.84 -11.47
N SER A 162 13.08 13.84 -11.32
CA SER A 162 12.71 15.19 -10.88
C SER A 162 11.70 15.90 -11.79
N GLU A 163 11.80 15.68 -13.10
CA GLU A 163 10.89 16.27 -14.11
C GLU A 163 9.74 15.34 -14.51
N PHE A 164 9.67 14.13 -13.95
CA PHE A 164 8.70 13.12 -14.38
C PHE A 164 7.26 13.61 -14.15
N GLN A 165 6.47 13.64 -15.23
CA GLN A 165 5.05 13.94 -15.19
C GLN A 165 4.23 12.65 -15.29
N PRO A 166 3.25 12.42 -14.40
CA PRO A 166 2.37 11.27 -14.52
C PRO A 166 1.66 11.22 -15.87
N TYR A 167 1.53 10.02 -16.41
CA TYR A 167 0.79 9.75 -17.63
C TYR A 167 -0.68 10.19 -17.48
N SER A 168 -1.21 10.85 -18.52
CA SER A 168 -2.60 11.25 -18.59
C SER A 168 -3.47 10.04 -18.93
N VAL A 169 -4.01 9.38 -17.91
CA VAL A 169 -4.86 8.18 -18.06
C VAL A 169 -6.30 8.55 -18.38
N ASP A 170 -6.99 7.70 -19.15
CA ASP A 170 -8.45 7.68 -19.17
C ASP A 170 -8.94 7.10 -17.83
N PRO A 171 -9.78 7.80 -17.05
CA PRO A 171 -10.29 7.30 -15.78
C PRO A 171 -11.02 5.94 -15.88
N SER A 172 -11.57 5.61 -17.04
CA SER A 172 -12.24 4.33 -17.30
C SER A 172 -11.28 3.19 -17.64
N ALA A 173 -10.03 3.50 -18.01
CA ALA A 173 -9.01 2.51 -18.34
C ALA A 173 -8.60 1.68 -17.11
N LEU A 174 -8.13 0.46 -17.39
CA LEU A 174 -7.66 -0.49 -16.39
C LEU A 174 -6.44 0.08 -15.64
N ALA A 175 -6.48 0.03 -14.32
CA ALA A 175 -5.40 0.49 -13.44
C ALA A 175 -4.81 -0.63 -12.58
N CYS A 176 -5.65 -1.54 -12.12
CA CYS A 176 -5.25 -2.62 -11.23
C CYS A 176 -6.00 -3.92 -11.55
N ILE A 177 -5.32 -5.06 -11.40
CA ILE A 177 -5.94 -6.38 -11.42
C ILE A 177 -5.75 -7.01 -10.05
N ALA A 178 -6.84 -7.23 -9.31
CA ALA A 178 -6.81 -7.91 -8.02
C ALA A 178 -7.31 -9.34 -8.18
N TYR A 179 -6.45 -10.34 -7.95
CA TYR A 179 -6.87 -11.73 -8.05
C TYR A 179 -7.56 -12.22 -6.78
N THR A 180 -8.62 -13.00 -6.98
CA THR A 180 -9.38 -13.64 -5.90
C THR A 180 -9.45 -15.14 -6.14
N SER A 181 -9.56 -15.92 -5.07
CA SER A 181 -9.85 -17.36 -5.16
C SER A 181 -11.24 -17.53 -5.81
N GLY A 182 -11.27 -17.90 -7.09
CA GLY A 182 -12.52 -18.15 -7.79
C GLY A 182 -13.23 -19.37 -7.21
N THR A 183 -14.56 -19.32 -7.14
CA THR A 183 -15.42 -20.47 -6.74
C THR A 183 -15.21 -21.72 -7.60
N THR A 184 -14.65 -21.56 -8.79
CA THR A 184 -14.36 -22.63 -9.76
C THR A 184 -12.94 -23.21 -9.61
N GLY A 185 -12.24 -22.91 -8.51
CA GLY A 185 -10.90 -23.42 -8.20
C GLY A 185 -9.74 -22.69 -8.90
N ARG A 186 -10.01 -21.91 -9.96
CA ARG A 186 -8.99 -21.07 -10.64
C ARG A 186 -9.11 -19.60 -10.22
N PRO A 187 -8.00 -18.92 -9.90
CA PRO A 187 -8.01 -17.49 -9.57
C PRO A 187 -8.62 -16.65 -10.69
N LYS A 188 -9.40 -15.63 -10.33
CA LYS A 188 -10.04 -14.67 -11.26
C LYS A 188 -9.51 -13.26 -10.99
N GLY A 189 -9.03 -12.59 -12.03
CA GLY A 189 -8.58 -11.20 -11.95
C GLY A 189 -9.76 -10.23 -11.98
N ALA A 190 -9.99 -9.54 -10.87
CA ALA A 190 -10.93 -8.43 -10.80
C ALA A 190 -10.27 -7.17 -11.39
N MET A 191 -10.75 -6.75 -12.55
CA MET A 191 -10.28 -5.56 -13.25
C MET A 191 -10.85 -4.29 -12.62
N GLN A 192 -9.96 -3.39 -12.21
CA GLN A 192 -10.31 -2.13 -11.55
C GLN A 192 -9.81 -0.95 -12.38
N SER A 193 -10.72 -0.06 -12.77
CA SER A 193 -10.36 1.16 -13.49
C SER A 193 -9.68 2.18 -12.58
N HIS A 194 -8.98 3.16 -13.16
CA HIS A 194 -8.38 4.27 -12.41
C HIS A 194 -9.42 4.99 -11.54
N LEU A 195 -10.59 5.29 -12.10
CA LEU A 195 -11.71 5.92 -11.40
C LEU A 195 -12.18 5.07 -10.21
N SER A 196 -12.30 3.74 -10.40
CA SER A 196 -12.73 2.85 -9.32
C SER A 196 -11.77 2.87 -8.12
N LEU A 197 -10.46 2.91 -8.38
CA LEU A 197 -9.45 3.01 -7.32
C LEU A 197 -9.54 4.35 -6.59
N VAL A 198 -9.63 5.46 -7.33
CA VAL A 198 -9.76 6.81 -6.76
C VAL A 198 -11.01 6.91 -5.89
N LEU A 199 -12.17 6.49 -6.40
CA LEU A 199 -13.43 6.55 -5.67
C LEU A 199 -13.42 5.65 -4.43
N ASN A 200 -12.86 4.44 -4.52
CA ASN A 200 -12.79 3.54 -3.36
C ASN A 200 -11.92 4.14 -2.24
N CYS A 201 -10.80 4.76 -2.60
CA CYS A 201 -9.94 5.48 -1.64
C CYS A 201 -10.65 6.70 -1.04
N ALA A 202 -11.27 7.53 -1.88
CA ALA A 202 -11.97 8.73 -1.45
C ALA A 202 -13.13 8.40 -0.51
N TYR A 203 -14.01 7.47 -0.90
CA TYR A 203 -15.15 7.07 -0.08
C TYR A 203 -14.73 6.39 1.21
N THR A 204 -13.71 5.52 1.19
CA THR A 204 -13.21 4.91 2.44
C THR A 204 -12.64 5.97 3.39
N ALA A 205 -11.87 6.92 2.87
CA ALA A 205 -11.36 8.02 3.69
C ALA A 205 -12.48 8.89 4.28
N THR A 206 -13.49 9.23 3.47
CA THR A 206 -14.67 9.99 3.93
C THR A 206 -15.47 9.23 4.98
N MET A 207 -15.77 7.94 4.73
CA MET A 207 -16.55 7.10 5.64
C MET A 207 -15.88 6.93 7.01
N HIS A 208 -14.54 6.86 7.04
CA HIS A 208 -13.77 6.79 8.28
C HIS A 208 -13.51 8.17 8.92
N GLY A 209 -13.96 9.27 8.30
CA GLY A 209 -13.69 10.63 8.79
C GLY A 209 -12.21 11.00 8.78
N ARG A 210 -11.42 10.39 7.88
CA ARG A 210 -9.98 10.61 7.83
C ARG A 210 -9.67 12.04 7.39
N ASN A 211 -8.62 12.60 7.99
CA ASN A 211 -8.09 13.90 7.69
C ASN A 211 -6.56 13.87 7.70
N ALA A 212 -5.95 15.03 7.45
CA ALA A 212 -4.50 15.12 7.32
C ALA A 212 -3.80 14.76 8.64
N ASP A 213 -4.37 15.00 9.80
CA ASP A 213 -3.70 14.77 11.09
C ASP A 213 -3.70 13.30 11.52
N ASP A 214 -4.36 12.43 10.76
CA ASP A 214 -4.42 11.02 11.08
C ASP A 214 -3.10 10.29 10.89
N ILE A 215 -2.84 9.40 11.84
CA ILE A 215 -1.72 8.46 11.85
C ILE A 215 -2.33 7.07 11.92
N VAL A 216 -2.26 6.36 10.80
CA VAL A 216 -2.87 5.04 10.62
C VAL A 216 -1.79 3.99 10.77
N VAL A 217 -1.87 3.15 11.80
CA VAL A 217 -1.09 1.92 11.85
C VAL A 217 -1.84 0.87 11.03
N SER A 218 -1.13 0.13 10.17
CA SER A 218 -1.72 -0.93 9.36
C SER A 218 -0.76 -2.09 9.18
N ALA A 219 -1.28 -3.30 9.40
CA ALA A 219 -0.62 -4.55 9.05
C ALA A 219 -1.36 -5.31 7.94
N LEU A 220 -2.35 -4.67 7.32
CA LEU A 220 -3.08 -5.24 6.20
C LEU A 220 -2.12 -5.38 5.01
N PRO A 221 -2.11 -6.53 4.31
CA PRO A 221 -1.27 -6.69 3.13
C PRO A 221 -1.61 -5.62 2.08
N ALA A 222 -0.60 -4.90 1.62
CA ALA A 222 -0.75 -3.85 0.60
C ALA A 222 -1.21 -4.44 -0.74
N ALA A 223 -0.91 -5.72 -0.98
CA ALA A 223 -1.42 -6.46 -2.13
C ALA A 223 -2.90 -6.87 -2.04
N HIS A 224 -3.50 -6.80 -0.85
CA HIS A 224 -4.93 -7.03 -0.68
C HIS A 224 -5.71 -5.74 -0.88
N VAL A 225 -6.85 -5.78 -1.58
CA VAL A 225 -7.64 -4.59 -1.94
C VAL A 225 -7.97 -3.70 -0.73
N TYR A 226 -8.28 -4.28 0.42
CA TYR A 226 -8.57 -3.50 1.63
C TYR A 226 -7.33 -2.78 2.18
N GLY A 227 -6.18 -3.46 2.25
CA GLY A 227 -4.93 -2.82 2.68
C GLY A 227 -4.51 -1.71 1.73
N ASN A 228 -4.63 -1.94 0.41
CA ASN A 228 -4.35 -0.95 -0.61
C ASN A 228 -5.20 0.32 -0.47
N VAL A 229 -6.51 0.16 -0.29
CA VAL A 229 -7.45 1.28 -0.13
C VAL A 229 -7.21 2.03 1.18
N VAL A 230 -6.88 1.32 2.27
CA VAL A 230 -6.51 1.94 3.55
C VAL A 230 -5.29 2.85 3.38
N ILE A 231 -4.23 2.34 2.75
CA ILE A 231 -2.98 3.07 2.53
C ILE A 231 -3.24 4.30 1.65
N ASN A 232 -3.79 4.09 0.45
CA ASN A 232 -4.00 5.15 -0.51
C ASN A 232 -5.04 6.18 -0.05
N GLY A 233 -6.11 5.75 0.62
CA GLY A 233 -7.10 6.66 1.21
C GLY A 233 -6.51 7.52 2.32
N THR A 234 -5.54 7.00 3.08
CA THR A 234 -4.81 7.78 4.10
C THR A 234 -3.90 8.82 3.43
N PHE A 235 -3.14 8.43 2.41
CA PHE A 235 -2.32 9.37 1.64
C PHE A 235 -3.16 10.47 0.98
N MET A 236 -4.31 10.11 0.40
CA MET A 236 -5.19 11.02 -0.33
C MET A 236 -5.62 12.23 0.51
N VAL A 237 -5.78 12.07 1.82
CA VAL A 237 -6.13 13.16 2.75
C VAL A 237 -4.91 13.81 3.41
N GLY A 238 -3.69 13.36 3.08
CA GLY A 238 -2.44 13.84 3.66
C GLY A 238 -2.09 13.22 5.01
N GLY A 239 -2.73 12.10 5.37
CA GLY A 239 -2.44 11.33 6.58
C GLY A 239 -1.16 10.51 6.46
N ARG A 240 -0.69 10.00 7.60
CA ARG A 240 0.52 9.17 7.71
C ARG A 240 0.15 7.71 7.89
N VAL A 241 0.85 6.82 7.19
CA VAL A 241 0.73 5.37 7.36
C VAL A 241 1.99 4.84 8.05
N VAL A 242 1.80 4.13 9.17
CA VAL A 242 2.80 3.27 9.79
C VAL A 242 2.51 1.85 9.33
N LEU A 243 3.27 1.40 8.33
CA LEU A 243 3.05 0.15 7.63
C LEU A 243 3.91 -0.95 8.23
N MET A 244 3.25 -1.92 8.86
CA MET A 244 3.91 -3.10 9.40
C MET A 244 4.13 -4.12 8.28
N LYS A 245 5.31 -4.77 8.29
CA LYS A 245 5.64 -5.85 7.34
C LYS A 245 4.62 -7.00 7.38
N ARG A 246 4.25 -7.40 8.60
CA ARG A 246 3.20 -8.38 8.94
C ARG A 246 2.54 -7.99 10.25
N PHE A 247 1.38 -8.54 10.51
CA PHE A 247 0.71 -8.34 11.79
C PHE A 247 1.44 -9.08 12.91
N ASP A 248 1.72 -8.34 13.98
CA ASP A 248 2.21 -8.84 15.26
C ASP A 248 1.55 -7.98 16.35
N ALA A 249 0.85 -8.59 17.30
CA ALA A 249 0.02 -7.87 18.24
C ALA A 249 0.84 -6.95 19.20
N PRO A 250 1.91 -7.44 19.86
CA PRO A 250 2.76 -6.58 20.68
C PRO A 250 3.36 -5.41 19.90
N ARG A 251 3.87 -5.66 18.69
CA ARG A 251 4.44 -4.61 17.84
C ARG A 251 3.39 -3.61 17.37
N ALA A 252 2.18 -4.05 17.04
CA ALA A 252 1.08 -3.15 16.68
C ALA A 252 0.74 -2.20 17.84
N LEU A 253 0.63 -2.73 19.07
CA LEU A 253 0.39 -1.92 20.27
C LEU A 253 1.52 -0.91 20.52
N LYS A 254 2.78 -1.35 20.35
CA LYS A 254 3.96 -0.49 20.43
C LYS A 254 3.89 0.66 19.41
N HIS A 255 3.60 0.37 18.14
CA HIS A 255 3.46 1.42 17.13
C HIS A 255 2.30 2.37 17.39
N ILE A 256 1.17 1.86 17.90
CA ILE A 256 0.03 2.70 18.31
C ILE A 256 0.48 3.71 19.37
N GLN A 257 1.23 3.25 20.38
CA GLN A 257 1.72 4.10 21.46
C GLN A 257 2.81 5.08 20.98
N GLU A 258 3.84 4.60 20.29
CA GLU A 258 5.00 5.38 19.86
C GLU A 258 4.61 6.49 18.87
N HIS A 259 3.77 6.15 17.89
CA HIS A 259 3.36 7.09 16.86
C HIS A 259 2.10 7.87 17.23
N ARG A 260 1.48 7.58 18.39
CA ARG A 260 0.18 8.12 18.79
C ARG A 260 -0.86 7.94 17.69
N ALA A 261 -0.99 6.70 17.22
CA ALA A 261 -1.88 6.37 16.12
C ALA A 261 -3.31 6.78 16.43
N THR A 262 -3.95 7.48 15.49
CA THR A 262 -5.35 7.90 15.60
C THR A 262 -6.29 6.81 15.08
N MET A 263 -5.80 5.93 14.21
CA MET A 263 -6.56 4.82 13.66
C MET A 263 -5.70 3.55 13.54
N PHE A 264 -6.36 2.40 13.62
CA PHE A 264 -5.78 1.09 13.36
C PHE A 264 -6.75 0.22 12.56
N ASP A 265 -6.54 0.15 11.24
CA ASP A 265 -7.33 -0.68 10.35
C ASP A 265 -6.89 -2.15 10.44
N ARG A 266 -7.87 -3.04 10.59
CA ARG A 266 -7.62 -4.46 10.91
C ARG A 266 -8.77 -5.34 10.46
N VAL A 267 -8.51 -6.64 10.44
CA VAL A 267 -9.56 -7.68 10.28
C VAL A 267 -10.01 -8.21 11.65
N PRO A 268 -11.19 -8.85 11.75
CA PRO A 268 -11.68 -9.39 13.02
C PRO A 268 -10.70 -10.31 13.76
N ALA A 269 -9.95 -11.14 13.03
CA ALA A 269 -8.93 -12.02 13.62
C ALA A 269 -7.82 -11.25 14.34
N MET A 270 -7.31 -10.17 13.73
CA MET A 270 -6.30 -9.30 14.37
C MET A 270 -6.85 -8.63 15.63
N TYR A 271 -8.14 -8.26 15.63
CA TYR A 271 -8.79 -7.70 16.82
C TYR A 271 -8.86 -8.71 17.96
N ALA A 272 -9.27 -9.95 17.66
CA ALA A 272 -9.30 -11.03 18.66
C ALA A 272 -7.91 -11.29 19.25
N MET A 273 -6.85 -11.32 18.42
CA MET A 273 -5.47 -11.49 18.88
C MET A 273 -5.02 -10.35 19.81
N LEU A 274 -5.39 -9.10 19.53
CA LEU A 274 -5.07 -7.97 20.41
C LEU A 274 -5.78 -8.05 21.76
N LEU A 275 -7.04 -8.52 21.80
CA LEU A 275 -7.77 -8.72 23.04
C LEU A 275 -7.15 -9.84 23.89
N ALA A 276 -6.67 -10.91 23.24
CA ALA A 276 -5.97 -12.00 23.92
C ALA A 276 -4.63 -11.52 24.51
N GLU A 277 -3.88 -10.69 23.79
CA GLU A 277 -2.59 -10.15 24.24
C GLU A 277 -2.71 -9.34 25.55
N ARG A 278 -3.78 -8.56 25.67
CA ARG A 278 -4.10 -7.81 26.90
C ARG A 278 -4.36 -8.74 28.08
N SER A 279 -4.99 -9.88 27.85
CA SER A 279 -5.31 -10.88 28.88
C SER A 279 -4.06 -11.58 29.41
N ASN A 280 -3.06 -11.80 28.54
CA ASN A 280 -1.77 -12.37 28.92
C ASN A 280 -0.91 -11.41 29.76
N HIS A 281 -1.01 -10.09 29.52
CA HIS A 281 -0.28 -9.08 30.27
C HIS A 281 -0.99 -8.61 31.55
N SER A 282 -2.29 -8.88 31.72
CA SER A 282 -2.99 -8.65 33.00
C SER A 282 -2.54 -9.57 34.15
N GLY A 283 -1.69 -10.58 33.88
CA GLY A 283 -1.05 -11.41 34.90
C GLY A 283 0.31 -10.89 35.40
N SER A 284 0.94 -9.93 34.72
CA SER A 284 2.22 -9.36 35.13
C SER A 284 2.23 -7.84 34.89
N ALA A 285 1.90 -7.10 35.94
CA ALA A 285 2.13 -5.66 36.08
C ALA A 285 1.49 -4.73 35.03
N PHE A 286 0.16 -4.63 35.09
CA PHE A 286 -0.54 -3.36 34.83
C PHE A 286 -1.48 -3.06 36.00
N SER A 287 -0.90 -2.67 37.13
CA SER A 287 -1.62 -1.98 38.21
C SER A 287 -1.89 -0.55 37.75
N THR A 288 -2.98 -0.37 37.00
CA THR A 288 -3.67 0.92 36.94
C THR A 288 -5.10 0.73 37.45
N SER A 289 -5.17 0.34 38.72
CA SER A 289 -6.36 0.47 39.54
C SER A 289 -6.63 1.97 39.74
N ARG A 290 -7.48 2.55 38.89
CA ARG A 290 -8.47 3.60 39.20
C ARG A 290 -9.13 4.08 37.89
N ARG A 291 -10.46 4.04 37.89
CA ARG A 291 -11.43 4.55 36.88
C ARG A 291 -11.93 3.59 35.80
N ILE A 292 -12.44 2.40 36.18
CA ILE A 292 -13.59 1.76 35.51
C ILE A 292 -14.50 1.09 36.57
N GLU A 293 -14.83 1.81 37.65
CA GLU A 293 -15.89 1.37 38.60
C GLU A 293 -16.96 2.46 38.84
N GLU A 294 -16.82 3.66 38.27
CA GLU A 294 -17.79 4.76 38.49
C GLU A 294 -18.87 4.90 37.41
N ILE A 295 -18.95 4.00 36.43
CA ILE A 295 -20.03 4.05 35.41
C ILE A 295 -21.14 3.01 35.68
N GLU A 296 -20.92 2.01 36.53
CA GLU A 296 -21.95 1.00 36.84
C GLU A 296 -22.81 1.31 38.07
N SER A 297 -22.55 2.38 38.84
CA SER A 297 -23.39 2.77 39.99
C SER A 297 -24.47 3.83 39.70
N VAL A 298 -24.55 4.35 38.46
CA VAL A 298 -25.55 5.38 38.08
C VAL A 298 -26.67 4.83 37.20
N ALA A 299 -26.63 3.55 36.81
CA ALA A 299 -27.70 2.88 36.05
C ALA A 299 -28.56 1.92 36.91
N GLY A 300 -28.57 2.11 38.23
CA GLY A 300 -29.26 1.24 39.17
C GLY A 300 -29.86 1.98 40.36
N LYS A 301 -30.65 3.04 40.10
CA LYS A 301 -31.74 3.54 40.96
C LYS A 301 -32.82 4.19 40.12
#